data_AF-A0A7L2EA83-F1
#
_entry.id   AF-A0A7L2EA83-F1
#
_cell.length_a   1.000
_cell.length_b   1.000
_cell.length_c   1.000
_cell.angle_alpha   90.00
_cell.angle_beta   90.00
_cell.angle_gamma   90.00
#
_symmetry.space_group_name_H-M   'P 1'
#
loop_
_entity.id
_entity.type
_entity.pdbx_description
1 polymer ?
#
loop_
_entity_poly.entity_id
_entity_poly.type
_entity_poly.pdbx_seq_one_letter_code
_entity_poly.pdbx_strand_id
1 'polypeptide(L)'
;CAVSVTDVPPPHSIIRPGSPVPVNTNNPGVRKAARFGVYRYNNSSNDLFLFKESQIKKAMVQIVRGLKYMLHVEIRRTVCEKRDHSSLDSCHFQREKNLQQMLRCYFEVWITPWTHKVHIPVAHCH
;
A
#
# COMPACT_ATOMS: atom_id res chain seq x y z
N CYS A 1 3.89 45.29 -19.13
CA CYS A 1 5.15 44.58 -19.45
C CYS A 1 4.83 43.10 -19.60
N ALA A 2 5.02 42.55 -20.80
CA ALA A 2 4.90 41.12 -21.02
C ALA A 2 6.07 40.43 -20.30
N VAL A 3 5.77 39.45 -19.44
CA VAL A 3 6.80 38.64 -18.80
C VAL A 3 7.14 37.50 -19.76
N SER A 4 8.34 37.58 -20.32
CA SER A 4 8.92 36.60 -21.23
C SER A 4 9.02 35.22 -20.58
N VAL A 5 8.62 34.16 -21.29
CA VAL A 5 8.57 32.76 -20.83
C VAL A 5 9.96 32.11 -20.90
N THR A 6 10.98 32.71 -20.29
CA THR A 6 12.37 32.20 -20.42
C THR A 6 13.16 32.01 -19.13
N ASP A 7 12.58 32.18 -17.94
CA ASP A 7 13.31 31.92 -16.68
C ASP A 7 12.53 31.02 -15.70
N VAL A 8 12.08 29.83 -16.14
CA VAL A 8 11.65 28.77 -15.22
C VAL A 8 12.82 27.79 -15.04
N PRO A 9 13.57 27.86 -13.93
CA PRO A 9 14.64 26.91 -13.67
C PRO A 9 14.06 25.47 -13.58
N PRO A 10 14.78 24.45 -14.08
CA PRO A 10 14.31 23.08 -14.04
C PRO A 10 14.10 22.62 -12.58
N PRO A 11 13.09 21.77 -12.29
CA PRO A 11 12.77 21.36 -10.92
C PRO A 11 13.81 20.36 -10.40
N HIS A 12 15.04 20.80 -10.18
CA HIS A 12 16.06 20.00 -9.52
C HIS A 12 16.02 20.24 -8.00
N SER A 13 15.33 19.29 -7.34
CA SER A 13 15.53 18.81 -5.96
C SER A 13 15.38 19.78 -4.78
N ILE A 14 14.14 20.07 -4.38
CA ILE A 14 13.79 20.54 -3.01
C ILE A 14 13.72 19.35 -2.01
N ILE A 15 13.83 18.11 -2.51
CA ILE A 15 13.68 16.90 -1.71
C ILE A 15 14.99 16.58 -0.99
N ARG A 16 14.99 16.73 0.34
CA ARG A 16 16.12 16.29 1.17
C ARG A 16 16.29 14.76 1.08
N PRO A 17 17.52 14.24 0.93
CA PRO A 17 17.77 12.81 0.98
C PRO A 17 17.16 12.17 2.22
N GLY A 18 16.46 11.06 2.05
CA GLY A 18 15.79 10.35 3.15
C GLY A 18 14.45 10.93 3.59
N SER A 19 13.95 12.02 3.01
CA SER A 19 12.56 12.44 3.20
C SER A 19 11.60 11.54 2.41
N PRO A 20 10.36 11.30 2.90
CA PRO A 20 9.35 10.60 2.12
C PRO A 20 8.98 11.38 0.86
N VAL A 21 8.92 10.70 -0.28
CA VAL A 21 8.52 11.27 -1.57
C VAL A 21 7.30 10.57 -2.14
N PRO A 22 6.41 11.26 -2.86
CA PRO A 22 5.32 10.62 -3.58
C PRO A 22 5.84 9.60 -4.59
N VAL A 23 5.18 8.46 -4.70
CA VAL A 23 5.47 7.43 -5.70
C VAL A 23 4.18 6.99 -6.38
N ASN A 24 4.27 6.63 -7.66
CA ASN A 24 3.12 6.16 -8.43
C ASN A 24 2.50 4.90 -7.79
N THR A 25 1.19 4.87 -7.64
CA THR A 25 0.46 3.76 -7.00
C THR A 25 0.52 2.45 -7.79
N ASN A 26 0.77 2.52 -9.11
CA ASN A 26 0.99 1.36 -9.97
C ASN A 26 2.42 0.81 -9.90
N ASN A 27 3.33 1.45 -9.18
CA ASN A 27 4.70 0.97 -9.02
C ASN A 27 4.69 -0.47 -8.43
N PRO A 28 5.44 -1.42 -9.00
CA PRO A 28 5.44 -2.81 -8.52
C PRO A 28 5.82 -2.94 -7.04
N GLY A 29 6.75 -2.12 -6.54
CA GLY A 29 7.14 -2.09 -5.14
C GLY A 29 6.00 -1.60 -4.23
N VAL A 30 5.24 -0.61 -4.68
CA VAL A 30 4.04 -0.11 -3.98
C VAL A 30 2.95 -1.17 -3.92
N ARG A 31 2.65 -1.85 -5.04
CA ARG A 31 1.68 -2.94 -5.07
C ARG A 31 2.09 -4.10 -4.16
N LYS A 32 3.38 -4.46 -4.17
CA LYS A 32 3.94 -5.49 -3.29
C LYS A 32 3.84 -5.10 -1.82
N ALA A 33 4.16 -3.85 -1.49
CA ALA A 33 4.03 -3.33 -0.13
C ALA A 33 2.56 -3.32 0.35
N ALA A 34 1.62 -2.91 -0.50
CA ALA A 34 0.19 -2.98 -0.17
C ALA A 34 -0.26 -4.43 0.13
N ARG A 35 0.18 -5.39 -0.70
CA ARG A 35 -0.08 -6.83 -0.48
C ARG A 35 0.46 -7.31 0.89
N PHE A 36 1.66 -6.91 1.29
CA PHE A 36 2.18 -7.22 2.64
C PHE A 36 1.35 -6.59 3.77
N GLY A 37 0.89 -5.34 3.60
CA GLY A 37 -0.02 -4.68 4.54
C GLY A 37 -1.34 -5.45 4.70
N VAL A 38 -1.92 -5.91 3.59
CA VAL A 38 -3.13 -6.74 3.59
C VAL A 38 -2.90 -8.07 4.31
N TYR A 39 -1.78 -8.75 4.06
CA TYR A 39 -1.45 -9.97 4.79
C TYR A 39 -1.32 -9.73 6.29
N ARG A 40 -0.67 -8.63 6.69
CA ARG A 40 -0.57 -8.23 8.09
C ARG A 40 -1.96 -8.03 8.70
N TYR A 41 -2.86 -7.33 8.02
CA TYR A 41 -4.23 -7.12 8.47
C TYR A 41 -5.02 -8.44 8.60
N ASN A 42 -4.96 -9.30 7.58
CA ASN A 42 -5.67 -10.59 7.59
C ASN A 42 -5.22 -11.48 8.77
N ASN A 43 -3.92 -11.46 9.08
CA ASN A 43 -3.36 -12.24 10.18
C ASN A 43 -3.71 -11.69 11.57
N SER A 44 -4.02 -10.40 11.70
CA SER A 44 -4.44 -9.79 12.98
C SER A 44 -5.95 -9.68 13.15
N SER A 45 -6.71 -9.75 12.06
CA SER A 45 -8.16 -9.62 12.06
C SER A 45 -8.82 -10.95 12.46
N ASN A 46 -9.93 -10.87 13.20
CA ASN A 46 -10.77 -12.02 13.56
C ASN A 46 -11.88 -12.32 12.52
N ASP A 47 -11.89 -11.62 11.40
CA ASP A 47 -12.85 -11.89 10.31
C ASP A 47 -12.70 -13.31 9.76
N LEU A 48 -13.80 -13.96 9.40
CA LEU A 48 -13.80 -15.30 8.81
C LEU A 48 -13.21 -15.30 7.40
N PHE A 49 -13.38 -14.20 6.66
CA PHE A 49 -12.97 -14.06 5.28
C PHE A 49 -11.65 -13.30 5.16
N LEU A 50 -10.94 -13.56 4.07
CA LEU A 50 -9.78 -12.78 3.68
C LEU A 50 -10.19 -11.44 3.07
N PHE A 51 -9.42 -10.40 3.36
CA PHE A 51 -9.47 -9.13 2.67
C PHE A 51 -8.39 -9.08 1.58
N LYS A 52 -8.66 -8.32 0.52
CA LYS A 52 -7.75 -8.08 -0.61
C LYS A 52 -7.74 -6.59 -0.93
N GLU A 53 -6.58 -6.05 -1.31
CA GLU A 53 -6.47 -4.67 -1.77
C GLU A 53 -7.32 -4.44 -3.02
N SER A 54 -8.20 -3.44 -2.97
CA SER A 54 -9.01 -3.01 -4.12
C SER A 54 -8.42 -1.80 -4.81
N GLN A 55 -7.88 -0.85 -4.04
CA GLN A 55 -7.28 0.36 -4.61
C GLN A 55 -6.22 0.95 -3.68
N ILE A 56 -5.11 1.41 -4.26
CA ILE A 56 -4.11 2.20 -3.55
C ILE A 56 -4.38 3.67 -3.89
N LYS A 57 -4.79 4.46 -2.90
CA LYS A 57 -5.17 5.88 -3.08
C LYS A 57 -3.97 6.80 -3.07
N LYS A 58 -3.01 6.53 -2.19
CA LYS A 58 -1.80 7.34 -2.01
C LYS A 58 -0.64 6.44 -1.61
N ALA A 59 0.54 6.74 -2.15
CA ALA A 59 1.76 6.04 -1.82
C ALA A 59 2.92 7.03 -1.71
N MET A 60 3.68 6.90 -0.63
CA MET A 60 4.96 7.57 -0.45
C MET A 60 6.04 6.52 -0.23
N VAL A 61 7.28 6.83 -0.59
CA VAL A 61 8.45 5.99 -0.29
C VAL A 61 9.54 6.84 0.37
N GLN A 62 10.22 6.25 1.35
CA GLN A 62 11.33 6.86 2.06
C GLN A 62 12.52 5.89 2.02
N ILE A 63 13.68 6.37 1.58
CA ILE A 63 14.92 5.58 1.52
C ILE A 63 15.65 5.73 2.86
N VAL A 64 15.57 4.71 3.71
CA VAL A 64 16.15 4.69 5.06
C VAL A 64 16.61 3.28 5.41
N ARG A 65 17.87 2.94 5.08
CA ARG A 65 18.41 1.57 5.25
C ARG A 65 17.45 0.48 4.73
N GLY A 66 16.74 0.80 3.65
CA GLY A 66 15.64 0.05 3.08
C GLY A 66 14.67 1.00 2.39
N LEU A 67 13.54 0.47 1.95
CA LEU A 67 12.44 1.20 1.34
C LEU A 67 11.25 1.17 2.29
N LYS A 68 10.97 2.28 2.96
CA LYS A 68 9.79 2.45 3.80
C LYS A 68 8.66 3.03 2.95
N TYR A 69 7.66 2.22 2.66
CA TYR A 69 6.44 2.62 1.98
C TYR A 69 5.40 3.08 2.99
N MET A 70 4.72 4.19 2.70
CA MET A 70 3.58 4.70 3.49
C MET A 70 2.38 4.77 2.57
N LEU A 71 1.38 3.94 2.83
CA LEU A 71 0.32 3.62 1.88
C LEU A 71 -1.05 3.88 2.47
N HIS A 72 -1.91 4.56 1.71
CA HIS A 72 -3.35 4.58 1.95
C HIS A 72 -4.01 3.62 0.96
N VAL A 73 -4.59 2.53 1.48
CA VAL A 73 -5.11 1.42 0.69
C VAL A 73 -6.55 1.14 1.09
N GLU A 74 -7.43 1.05 0.12
CA GLU A 74 -8.76 0.45 0.30
C GLU A 74 -8.64 -1.06 0.13
N ILE A 75 -9.15 -1.80 1.11
CA ILE A 75 -9.21 -3.27 1.11
C ILE A 75 -10.67 -3.69 1.17
N ARG A 76 -11.01 -4.79 0.49
CA ARG A 76 -12.37 -5.32 0.46
C ARG A 76 -12.40 -6.79 0.85
N ARG A 77 -13.47 -7.19 1.54
CA ARG A 77 -13.73 -8.58 1.89
C ARG A 77 -13.88 -9.42 0.62
N THR A 78 -13.29 -10.60 0.63
CA THR A 78 -13.36 -11.59 -0.45
C THR A 78 -14.31 -12.73 -0.10
N VAL A 79 -14.55 -13.61 -1.07
CA VAL A 79 -15.30 -14.86 -0.85
C VAL A 79 -14.45 -15.96 -0.21
N CYS A 80 -13.13 -15.78 -0.13
CA CYS A 80 -12.23 -16.80 0.41
C CYS A 80 -12.25 -16.76 1.94
N GLU A 81 -12.43 -17.93 2.56
CA GLU A 81 -12.23 -18.08 4.00
C GLU A 81 -10.75 -18.15 4.35
N LYS A 82 -10.40 -17.71 5.57
CA LYS A 82 -9.01 -17.75 6.04
C LYS A 82 -8.45 -19.16 6.19
N ARG A 83 -9.32 -20.16 6.41
CA ARG A 83 -8.94 -21.55 6.69
C ARG A 83 -8.50 -22.33 5.45
N ASP A 84 -8.92 -21.88 4.26
CA ASP A 84 -8.73 -22.63 3.02
C ASP A 84 -7.36 -22.41 2.37
N HIS A 85 -6.42 -21.75 3.06
CA HIS A 85 -5.07 -21.44 2.57
C HIS A 85 -5.04 -20.84 1.14
N SER A 86 -6.09 -20.12 0.77
CA SER A 86 -6.28 -19.60 -0.57
C SER A 86 -5.31 -18.46 -0.89
N SER A 87 -4.80 -18.42 -2.12
CA SER A 87 -4.04 -17.29 -2.62
C SER A 87 -4.96 -16.08 -2.80
N LEU A 88 -4.54 -14.90 -2.31
CA LEU A 88 -5.29 -13.66 -2.53
C LEU A 88 -5.45 -13.34 -4.02
N ASP A 89 -4.54 -13.79 -4.90
CA ASP A 89 -4.64 -13.52 -6.33
C ASP A 89 -5.90 -14.14 -6.96
N SER A 90 -6.26 -15.37 -6.56
CA SER A 90 -7.46 -16.08 -7.02
C SER A 90 -8.74 -15.69 -6.26
N CYS A 91 -8.63 -14.97 -5.14
CA CYS A 91 -9.79 -14.54 -4.36
C CYS A 91 -10.54 -13.38 -5.01
N HIS A 92 -11.82 -13.62 -5.30
CA HIS A 92 -12.74 -12.60 -5.80
C HIS A 92 -13.38 -11.81 -4.66
N PHE A 93 -13.74 -10.55 -4.93
CA PHE A 93 -14.46 -9.74 -3.95
C PHE A 93 -15.86 -10.28 -3.68
N GLN A 94 -16.30 -10.12 -2.44
CA GLN A 94 -17.62 -10.54 -1.99
C GLN A 94 -18.71 -9.83 -2.80
N ARG A 95 -19.69 -10.58 -3.29
CA ARG A 95 -20.82 -10.06 -4.09
C ARG A 95 -22.10 -9.93 -3.27
N GLU A 96 -22.26 -10.76 -2.25
CA GLU A 96 -23.42 -10.73 -1.38
C GLU A 96 -23.43 -9.44 -0.53
N LYS A 97 -24.51 -8.66 -0.64
CA LYS A 97 -24.62 -7.32 -0.03
C LYS A 97 -24.36 -7.33 1.49
N ASN A 98 -24.86 -8.33 2.20
CA ASN A 98 -24.73 -8.44 3.66
C ASN A 98 -23.30 -8.77 4.11
N LEU A 99 -22.51 -9.38 3.23
CA LEU A 99 -21.13 -9.75 3.51
C LEU A 99 -20.13 -8.77 2.88
N GLN A 100 -20.58 -7.81 2.07
CA GLN A 100 -19.68 -6.79 1.52
C GLN A 100 -19.14 -5.89 2.64
N GLN A 101 -17.82 -5.78 2.70
CA GLN A 101 -17.15 -4.83 3.59
C GLN A 101 -15.95 -4.23 2.87
N MET A 102 -15.76 -2.94 3.05
CA MET A 102 -14.61 -2.17 2.56
C MET A 102 -14.02 -1.42 3.75
N LEU A 103 -12.70 -1.46 3.89
CA LEU A 103 -11.97 -0.76 4.92
C LEU A 103 -10.91 0.12 4.27
N ARG A 104 -10.65 1.26 4.90
CA ARG A 104 -9.57 2.18 4.52
C ARG A 104 -8.42 1.99 5.48
N CYS A 105 -7.29 1.58 4.94
CA CYS A 105 -6.12 1.25 5.72
C CYS A 105 -4.97 2.22 5.46
N TYR A 106 -4.24 2.51 6.52
CA TYR A 106 -2.91 3.08 6.47
C TYR A 106 -1.88 2.00 6.84
N PHE A 107 -0.96 1.75 5.92
CA PHE A 107 0.14 0.80 6.11
C PHE A 107 1.47 1.51 6.04
N GLU A 108 2.36 1.21 6.99
CA GLU A 108 3.79 1.44 6.82
C GLU A 108 4.47 0.11 6.60
N VAL A 109 5.18 -0.04 5.49
CA VAL A 109 5.83 -1.29 5.09
C VAL A 109 7.27 -1.01 4.75
N TRP A 110 8.18 -1.57 5.53
CA TRP A 110 9.61 -1.41 5.36
C TRP A 110 10.21 -2.67 4.74
N ILE A 111 10.69 -2.54 3.51
CA ILE A 111 11.30 -3.62 2.74
C ILE A 111 12.82 -3.37 2.68
N THR A 112 13.62 -4.39 2.97
CA THR A 112 15.08 -4.35 2.81
C THR A 112 15.50 -5.39 1.76
N PRO A 113 15.51 -5.01 0.46
CA PRO A 113 15.64 -5.97 -0.64
C PRO A 113 16.86 -6.88 -0.53
N TRP A 114 18.02 -6.33 -0.15
CA TRP A 114 19.29 -7.06 -0.04
C TRP A 114 19.36 -8.08 1.10
N THR A 115 18.44 -8.05 2.07
CA THR A 115 18.34 -9.09 3.10
C THR A 115 17.03 -9.88 3.04
N HIS A 116 16.20 -9.62 2.03
CA HIS A 116 14.88 -10.23 1.87
C HIS A 116 13.94 -10.07 3.08
N LYS A 117 14.16 -9.07 3.95
CA LYS A 117 13.31 -8.82 5.12
C LYS A 117 12.22 -7.79 4.83
N VAL A 118 11.05 -8.05 5.39
CA VAL A 118 9.89 -7.15 5.37
C VAL A 118 9.43 -6.94 6.80
N HIS A 119 9.23 -5.68 7.19
CA HIS A 119 8.72 -5.29 8.48
C HIS A 119 7.51 -4.36 8.29
N ILE A 120 6.40 -4.63 8.97
CA ILE A 120 5.15 -3.85 8.85
C ILE A 120 4.86 -3.25 10.22
N PRO A 121 5.49 -2.11 10.59
CA PRO A 121 5.32 -1.50 11.91
C PRO A 121 3.90 -0.96 12.13
N VAL A 122 3.21 -0.55 11.05
CA VAL A 122 1.90 0.10 11.14
C VAL A 122 0.90 -0.57 10.20
N ALA A 123 -0.25 -0.94 10.74
CA ALA A 123 -1.40 -1.43 10.01
C ALA A 123 -2.68 -0.99 10.72
N HIS A 124 -3.21 0.18 10.36
CA HIS A 124 -4.44 0.73 10.92
C HIS A 124 -5.52 0.75 9.85
N CYS A 125 -6.69 0.18 10.14
CA CYS A 125 -7.82 0.13 9.22
C CYS A 125 -9.08 0.65 9.93
N HIS A 126 -9.91 1.41 9.21
CA HIS A 126 -11.20 1.92 9.65
C HIS A 126 -12.29 1.61 8.62
#